data_AF-A0A6G3YYF1-F1
#
_entry.id   AF-A0A6G3YYF1-F1
#
_cell.length_a   1.000
_cell.length_b   1.000
_cell.length_c   1.000
_cell.angle_alpha   90.00
_cell.angle_beta   90.00
_cell.angle_gamma   90.00
#
_symmetry.space_group_name_H-M   'P 1'
#
loop_
_entity.id
_entity.type
_entity.pdbx_description
1 polymer ?
#
loop_
_entity_poly.entity_id
_entity_poly.type
_entity_poly.pdbx_seq_one_letter_code
_entity_poly.pdbx_strand_id
1 'polypeptide(L)'
;GILPQSLLFEVMSNWQQHEGAIRLLLWLLFKLRLGGDHRVTIRTLLRIAYGEDRLVQATTLRGAHKRLLKSFESDLETIHYYGLRPIFDPETYPPDIQPLWAKVAQIPNDADDALEFWANDANRDLSLTDTAPRDKWQRLLNARLLGFELSDEWQQTVRRKPPKRRRRQSQSQTSGQVEQISSKDIKEARKRHNLTQRDLASRLGKSQSWIRDIEKGRFSMNSHDQALLRKTLDI
;
A
#
# COMPACT_ATOMS: atom_id res chain seq x y z
N GLY A 1 13.38 7.01 -6.46
CA GLY A 1 12.31 6.03 -6.70
C GLY A 1 11.06 6.84 -6.93
N ILE A 2 10.14 6.40 -7.79
CA ILE A 2 8.89 7.14 -8.01
C ILE A 2 7.86 6.50 -7.09
N LEU A 3 7.69 7.10 -5.92
CA LEU A 3 6.57 6.82 -5.04
C LEU A 3 5.28 7.28 -5.73
N PRO A 4 4.17 6.53 -5.68
CA PRO A 4 2.90 7.01 -6.20
C PRO A 4 2.52 8.32 -5.51
N GLN A 5 2.23 9.36 -6.29
CA GLN A 5 1.93 10.69 -5.75
C GLN A 5 0.62 10.69 -4.94
N SER A 6 -0.34 9.83 -5.29
CA SER A 6 -1.55 9.58 -4.51
C SER A 6 -1.23 9.05 -3.12
N LEU A 7 -0.29 8.11 -3.02
CA LEU A 7 0.12 7.51 -1.77
C LEU A 7 0.89 8.50 -0.91
N LEU A 8 1.81 9.27 -1.49
CA LEU A 8 2.44 10.37 -0.76
C LEU A 8 1.40 11.37 -0.27
N PHE A 9 0.38 11.69 -1.06
CA PHE A 9 -0.67 12.62 -0.64
C PHE A 9 -1.52 12.07 0.51
N GLU A 10 -1.88 10.79 0.47
CA GLU A 10 -2.73 10.12 1.47
C GLU A 10 -1.98 9.81 2.77
N VAL A 11 -0.72 9.43 2.63
CA VAL A 11 0.22 9.29 3.75
C VAL A 11 0.49 10.66 4.38
N MET A 12 0.70 11.71 3.59
CA MET A 12 0.89 13.08 4.09
C MET A 12 -0.39 13.71 4.62
N SER A 13 -1.59 13.24 4.27
CA SER A 13 -2.84 13.73 4.89
C SER A 13 -3.08 13.14 6.28
N ASN A 14 -2.59 11.92 6.55
CA ASN A 14 -2.78 11.20 7.81
C ASN A 14 -1.53 11.20 8.73
N TRP A 15 -0.51 11.99 8.37
CA TRP A 15 0.81 11.95 9.00
C TRP A 15 0.85 12.33 10.48
N GLN A 16 -0.04 13.24 10.90
CA GLN A 16 -0.09 13.69 12.28
C GLN A 16 -0.67 12.63 13.23
N GLN A 17 -1.46 11.70 12.70
CA GLN A 17 -2.06 10.60 13.47
C GLN A 17 -1.17 9.35 13.50
N HIS A 18 -0.44 9.09 12.41
CA HIS A 18 0.37 7.87 12.21
C HIS A 18 1.82 8.17 11.85
N GLU A 19 2.50 8.98 12.66
CA GLU A 19 3.88 9.41 12.39
C GLU A 19 4.85 8.21 12.27
N GLY A 20 4.67 7.18 13.09
CA GLY A 20 5.49 5.96 13.05
C GLY A 20 5.27 5.17 11.77
N ALA A 21 4.03 5.07 11.28
CA ALA A 21 3.71 4.38 10.04
C ALA A 21 4.49 4.99 8.86
N ILE A 22 4.57 6.31 8.79
CA ILE A 22 5.26 7.01 7.69
C ILE A 22 6.76 6.78 7.71
N ARG A 23 7.37 6.88 8.88
CA ARG A 23 8.81 6.63 9.05
C ARG A 23 9.14 5.19 8.65
N LEU A 24 8.30 4.23 9.02
CA LEU A 24 8.40 2.84 8.60
C LEU A 24 8.21 2.68 7.09
N LEU A 25 7.17 3.27 6.50
CA LEU A 25 6.91 3.24 5.06
C LEU A 25 8.12 3.75 4.28
N LEU A 26 8.61 4.94 4.62
CA LEU A 26 9.78 5.53 3.97
C LEU A 26 10.99 4.61 4.10
N TRP A 27 11.29 4.14 5.31
CA TRP A 27 12.41 3.24 5.54
C TRP A 27 12.28 1.93 4.74
N LEU A 28 11.09 1.31 4.74
CA LEU A 28 10.80 0.09 3.99
C LEU A 28 10.97 0.30 2.49
N LEU A 29 10.55 1.44 1.95
CA LEU A 29 10.71 1.75 0.52
C LEU A 29 12.16 1.88 0.11
N PHE A 30 13.00 2.45 0.97
CA PHE A 30 14.44 2.45 0.76
C PHE A 30 15.01 1.04 0.88
N LYS A 31 14.60 0.26 1.88
CA LYS A 31 15.10 -1.10 2.13
C LYS A 31 14.71 -2.10 1.02
N LEU A 32 13.45 -2.10 0.59
CA LEU A 32 12.92 -2.93 -0.51
C LEU A 32 13.67 -2.69 -1.83
N ARG A 33 14.14 -1.47 -2.04
CA ARG A 33 14.90 -1.11 -3.25
C ARG A 33 16.34 -1.62 -3.22
N LEU A 34 16.89 -1.93 -2.06
CA LEU A 34 18.25 -2.44 -1.89
C LEU A 34 18.34 -3.97 -2.08
N GLY A 35 17.20 -4.66 -2.28
CA GLY A 35 17.16 -6.06 -2.73
C GLY A 35 17.72 -7.08 -1.73
N GLY A 36 17.80 -6.75 -0.45
CA GLY A 36 18.35 -7.62 0.60
C GLY A 36 17.31 -8.51 1.29
N ASP A 37 17.77 -9.37 2.18
CA ASP A 37 16.92 -10.10 3.13
C ASP A 37 16.11 -9.09 3.97
N HIS A 38 14.78 -9.19 3.91
CA HIS A 38 13.86 -8.23 4.53
C HIS A 38 13.57 -8.56 5.99
N ARG A 39 14.23 -9.56 6.56
CA ARG A 39 14.10 -9.88 7.98
C ARG A 39 14.45 -8.68 8.86
N VAL A 40 13.55 -8.30 9.75
CA VAL A 40 13.73 -7.19 10.69
C VAL A 40 13.19 -7.58 12.06
N THR A 41 13.90 -7.23 13.13
CA THR A 41 13.36 -7.33 14.48
C THR A 41 12.39 -6.19 14.75
N ILE A 42 11.36 -6.44 15.57
CA ILE A 42 10.42 -5.39 15.96
C ILE A 42 11.14 -4.27 16.72
N ARG A 43 12.16 -4.58 17.52
CA ARG A 43 12.99 -3.57 18.18
C ARG A 43 13.58 -2.56 17.20
N THR A 44 14.09 -3.03 16.05
CA THR A 44 14.62 -2.14 15.02
C THR A 44 13.51 -1.28 14.40
N LEU A 45 12.34 -1.85 14.13
CA LEU A 45 11.20 -1.10 13.60
C LEU A 45 10.72 -0.03 14.60
N LEU A 46 10.63 -0.34 15.88
CA LEU A 46 10.29 0.63 16.93
C LEU A 46 11.31 1.78 17.00
N ARG A 47 12.61 1.47 16.90
CA ARG A 47 13.67 2.49 16.87
C ARG A 47 13.54 3.41 15.65
N ILE A 48 13.21 2.85 14.48
CA ILE A 48 13.00 3.63 13.24
C ILE A 48 11.75 4.49 13.35
N ALA A 49 10.65 3.93 13.87
CA ALA A 49 9.36 4.59 13.95
C ALA A 49 9.32 5.69 15.02
N TYR A 50 9.92 5.47 16.18
CA TYR A 50 9.72 6.30 17.38
C TYR A 50 10.99 6.85 18.00
N GLY A 51 12.16 6.41 17.55
CA GLY A 51 13.45 6.77 18.12
C GLY A 51 13.86 5.91 19.32
N GLU A 52 15.14 5.95 19.66
CA GLU A 52 15.69 5.19 20.79
C GLU A 52 15.15 5.72 22.14
N ASP A 53 14.97 7.03 22.27
CA ASP A 53 14.51 7.66 23.53
C ASP A 53 13.13 7.15 23.96
N ARG A 54 12.18 7.04 23.01
CA ARG A 54 10.84 6.49 23.31
C ARG A 54 10.89 5.01 23.67
N LEU A 55 11.83 4.26 23.10
CA LEU A 55 12.00 2.84 23.43
C LEU A 55 12.59 2.66 24.84
N VAL A 56 13.56 3.49 25.21
CA VAL A 56 14.12 3.52 26.58
C VAL A 56 13.03 3.91 27.57
N GLN A 57 12.27 4.98 27.29
CA GLN A 57 11.13 5.39 28.12
C GLN A 57 10.07 4.29 28.28
N ALA A 58 9.77 3.54 27.22
CA ALA A 58 8.84 2.42 27.29
C ALA A 58 9.31 1.31 28.24
N THR A 59 10.62 1.15 28.39
CA THR A 59 11.24 0.15 29.26
C THR A 59 11.34 0.64 30.71
N THR A 60 11.56 1.94 30.93
CA THR A 60 11.77 2.52 32.27
C THR A 60 10.48 3.02 32.93
N LEU A 61 9.53 3.56 32.17
CA LEU A 61 8.29 4.14 32.70
C LEU A 61 7.15 3.12 32.68
N ARG A 62 6.50 2.96 33.84
CA ARG A 62 5.34 2.07 33.98
C ARG A 62 4.23 2.48 33.02
N GLY A 63 3.75 1.53 32.20
CA GLY A 63 2.67 1.74 31.25
C GLY A 63 3.05 2.47 29.95
N ALA A 64 4.27 3.01 29.84
CA ALA A 64 4.74 3.61 28.59
C ALA A 64 4.86 2.57 27.46
N HIS A 65 5.30 1.34 27.77
CA HIS A 65 5.31 0.23 26.82
C HIS A 65 3.92 -0.08 26.24
N LYS A 66 2.84 0.00 27.03
CA LYS A 66 1.47 -0.28 26.54
C LYS A 66 1.02 0.75 25.51
N ARG A 67 1.33 2.03 25.76
CA ARG A 67 1.02 3.12 24.83
C ARG A 67 1.83 2.99 23.55
N LEU A 68 3.13 2.74 23.66
CA LEU A 68 4.01 2.55 22.51
C LEU A 68 3.60 1.34 21.68
N LEU A 69 3.24 0.23 22.34
CA LEU A 69 2.74 -0.97 21.69
C LEU A 69 1.45 -0.69 20.90
N LYS A 70 0.47 -0.01 21.52
CA LYS A 70 -0.78 0.35 20.84
C LYS A 70 -0.53 1.22 19.62
N SER A 71 0.35 2.22 19.72
CA SER A 71 0.75 3.04 18.58
C SER A 71 1.41 2.21 17.50
N PHE A 72 2.33 1.31 17.86
CA PHE A 72 3.03 0.45 16.92
C PHE A 72 2.09 -0.51 16.18
N GLU A 73 1.18 -1.16 16.89
CA GLU A 73 0.20 -2.06 16.27
C GLU A 73 -0.74 -1.31 15.31
N SER A 74 -1.18 -0.11 15.69
CA SER A 74 -2.01 0.75 14.84
C SER A 74 -1.26 1.29 13.61
N ASP A 75 0.02 1.61 13.77
CA ASP A 75 0.87 2.03 12.65
C ASP A 75 1.14 0.86 11.69
N LEU A 76 1.33 -0.35 12.19
CA LEU A 76 1.43 -1.54 11.35
C LEU A 76 0.13 -1.86 10.61
N GLU A 77 -1.03 -1.69 11.26
CA GLU A 77 -2.34 -1.83 10.62
C GLU A 77 -2.51 -0.84 9.47
N THR A 78 -2.11 0.40 9.71
CA THR A 78 -2.13 1.47 8.71
C THR A 78 -1.27 1.10 7.49
N ILE A 79 -0.06 0.57 7.71
CA ILE A 79 0.81 0.10 6.63
C ILE A 79 0.17 -1.06 5.87
N HIS A 80 -0.49 -1.99 6.57
CA HIS A 80 -1.23 -3.09 5.98
C HIS A 80 -2.38 -2.60 5.09
N TYR A 81 -3.20 -1.66 5.59
CA TYR A 81 -4.28 -1.02 4.83
C TYR A 81 -3.77 -0.35 3.55
N TYR A 82 -2.61 0.29 3.60
CA TYR A 82 -1.98 0.88 2.42
C TYR A 82 -1.33 -0.14 1.49
N GLY A 83 -1.52 -1.46 1.67
CA GLY A 83 -1.07 -2.49 0.74
C GLY A 83 0.34 -3.01 0.97
N LEU A 84 0.93 -2.76 2.14
CA LEU A 84 2.18 -3.37 2.60
C LEU A 84 1.89 -4.37 3.72
N ARG A 85 1.75 -5.64 3.35
CA ARG A 85 1.38 -6.69 4.31
C ARG A 85 2.61 -7.21 5.05
N PRO A 86 2.72 -7.05 6.39
CA PRO A 86 3.82 -7.63 7.13
C PRO A 86 3.70 -9.16 7.16
N ILE A 87 4.84 -9.85 7.00
CA ILE A 87 4.95 -11.30 7.15
C ILE A 87 5.54 -11.58 8.53
N PHE A 88 4.72 -12.13 9.43
CA PHE A 88 5.15 -12.48 10.79
C PHE A 88 6.01 -13.75 10.78
N ASP A 89 7.13 -13.73 11.49
CA ASP A 89 7.96 -14.92 11.67
C ASP A 89 7.26 -15.88 12.65
N PRO A 90 6.87 -17.12 12.24
CA PRO A 90 6.13 -18.02 13.11
C PRO A 90 6.92 -18.47 14.35
N GLU A 91 8.26 -18.47 14.29
CA GLU A 91 9.09 -18.90 15.42
C GLU A 91 9.19 -17.82 16.50
N THR A 92 9.41 -16.57 16.09
CA THR A 92 9.70 -15.47 17.02
C THR A 92 8.52 -14.52 17.22
N TYR A 93 7.53 -14.54 16.31
CA TYR A 93 6.32 -13.73 16.34
C TYR A 93 5.02 -14.59 16.24
N PRO A 94 4.78 -15.49 17.20
CA PRO A 94 3.60 -16.36 17.20
C PRO A 94 2.26 -15.59 17.35
N PRO A 95 1.13 -16.23 16.97
CA PRO A 95 -0.20 -15.58 16.93
C PRO A 95 -0.70 -14.98 18.24
N ASP A 96 -0.20 -15.45 19.39
CA ASP A 96 -0.60 -15.00 20.73
C ASP A 96 -0.07 -13.61 21.09
N ILE A 97 1.06 -13.21 20.48
CA ILE A 97 1.64 -11.88 20.66
C ILE A 97 1.41 -10.97 19.45
N GLN A 98 0.83 -11.47 18.36
CA GLN A 98 0.47 -10.68 17.18
C GLN A 98 -0.58 -9.59 17.47
N PRO A 99 -0.69 -8.56 16.62
CA PRO A 99 -1.73 -7.55 16.74
C PRO A 99 -3.11 -8.17 16.49
N LEU A 100 -4.14 -7.66 17.18
CA LEU A 100 -5.51 -8.17 17.02
C LEU A 100 -6.02 -8.06 15.57
N TRP A 101 -5.73 -6.93 14.90
CA TRP A 101 -6.12 -6.72 13.51
C TRP A 101 -5.55 -7.78 12.56
N ALA A 102 -4.40 -8.39 12.88
CA ALA A 102 -3.79 -9.43 12.04
C ALA A 102 -4.58 -10.75 12.08
N LYS A 103 -5.27 -11.02 13.19
CA LYS A 103 -6.25 -12.11 13.30
C LYS A 103 -7.56 -11.75 12.60
N VAL A 104 -8.05 -10.52 12.78
CA VAL A 104 -9.28 -10.03 12.13
C VAL A 104 -9.16 -10.04 10.60
N ALA A 105 -7.98 -9.71 10.07
CA ALA A 105 -7.71 -9.75 8.63
C ALA A 105 -7.74 -11.18 8.02
N GLN A 106 -7.78 -12.22 8.85
CA GLN A 106 -7.93 -13.61 8.40
C GLN A 106 -9.40 -14.06 8.37
N ILE A 107 -10.34 -13.24 8.85
CA ILE A 107 -11.76 -13.55 8.85
C ILE A 107 -12.27 -13.50 7.40
N PRO A 108 -12.83 -14.61 6.88
CA PRO A 108 -13.45 -14.62 5.55
C PRO A 108 -14.63 -13.64 5.45
N ASN A 109 -14.82 -13.05 4.27
CA ASN A 109 -15.98 -12.18 4.01
C ASN A 109 -17.28 -12.98 3.74
N ASP A 110 -17.15 -14.28 3.48
CA ASP A 110 -18.29 -15.18 3.29
C ASP A 110 -18.91 -15.57 4.64
N ALA A 111 -20.23 -15.61 4.70
CA ALA A 111 -20.96 -15.80 5.95
C ALA A 111 -20.80 -17.21 6.52
N ASP A 112 -20.72 -18.23 5.66
CA ASP A 112 -20.60 -19.63 6.08
C ASP A 112 -19.17 -19.90 6.58
N ASP A 113 -18.17 -19.40 5.84
CA ASP A 113 -16.75 -19.48 6.23
C ASP A 113 -16.45 -18.66 7.50
N ALA A 114 -17.09 -17.50 7.67
CA ALA A 114 -16.98 -16.70 8.89
C ALA A 114 -17.60 -17.41 10.09
N LEU A 115 -18.72 -18.10 9.91
CA LEU A 115 -19.37 -18.87 10.99
C LEU A 115 -18.49 -20.03 11.46
N GLU A 116 -17.84 -20.73 10.53
CA GLU A 116 -16.83 -21.76 10.85
C GLU A 116 -15.62 -21.17 11.58
N PHE A 117 -15.15 -19.98 11.18
CA PHE A 117 -14.08 -19.27 11.88
C PHE A 117 -14.45 -18.99 13.34
N TRP A 118 -15.64 -18.44 13.60
CA TRP A 118 -16.10 -18.12 14.95
C TRP A 118 -16.33 -19.36 15.82
N ALA A 119 -16.86 -20.44 15.24
CA ALA A 119 -17.03 -21.71 15.95
C ALA A 119 -15.69 -22.29 16.40
N ASN A 120 -14.64 -22.13 15.60
CA ASN A 120 -13.28 -22.56 15.91
C ASN A 120 -12.54 -21.61 16.86
N ASP A 121 -12.77 -20.29 16.79
CA ASP A 121 -12.12 -19.28 17.65
C ASP A 121 -12.58 -19.39 19.11
N ALA A 122 -13.87 -19.63 19.34
CA ALA A 122 -14.43 -19.77 20.68
C ALA A 122 -13.87 -20.97 21.45
N ASN A 123 -13.28 -21.95 20.75
CA ASN A 123 -12.82 -23.21 21.32
C ASN A 123 -11.29 -23.31 21.46
N ARG A 124 -10.56 -22.18 21.34
CA ARG A 124 -9.09 -22.12 21.38
C ARG A 124 -8.58 -21.20 22.50
N ASP A 125 -7.44 -21.58 23.10
CA ASP A 125 -6.68 -20.80 24.09
C ASP A 125 -6.05 -19.49 23.54
N LEU A 126 -6.46 -19.05 22.33
CA LEU A 126 -5.96 -17.85 21.65
C LEU A 126 -7.10 -17.06 21.00
N SER A 127 -8.31 -17.18 21.56
CA SER A 127 -9.51 -16.49 21.09
C SER A 127 -9.28 -14.98 20.95
N LEU A 128 -10.03 -14.33 20.07
CA LEU A 128 -10.01 -12.87 19.89
C LEU A 128 -10.30 -12.09 21.19
N THR A 129 -10.98 -12.72 22.15
CA THR A 129 -11.34 -12.12 23.45
C THR A 129 -10.31 -12.40 24.55
N ASP A 130 -9.29 -13.23 24.27
CA ASP A 130 -8.32 -13.61 25.28
C ASP A 130 -7.33 -12.48 25.60
N THR A 131 -6.85 -12.48 26.85
CA THR A 131 -5.91 -11.48 27.33
C THR A 131 -4.51 -11.72 26.78
N ALA A 132 -3.87 -10.67 26.29
CA ALA A 132 -2.48 -10.75 25.84
C ALA A 132 -1.55 -11.26 26.97
N PRO A 133 -0.56 -12.09 26.66
CA PRO A 133 0.34 -12.66 27.66
C PRO A 133 1.14 -11.57 28.39
N ARG A 134 1.44 -11.81 29.68
CA ARG A 134 2.07 -10.81 30.57
C ARG A 134 3.43 -10.34 30.08
N ASP A 135 4.15 -11.19 29.37
CA ASP A 135 5.48 -10.96 28.81
C ASP A 135 5.46 -10.55 27.33
N LYS A 136 4.27 -10.27 26.76
CA LYS A 136 4.08 -9.85 25.35
C LYS A 136 5.10 -8.81 24.92
N TRP A 137 5.36 -7.79 25.75
CA TRP A 137 6.32 -6.73 25.42
C TRP A 137 7.74 -7.27 25.20
N GLN A 138 8.24 -8.14 26.09
CA GLN A 138 9.59 -8.69 25.98
C GLN A 138 9.72 -9.65 24.80
N ARG A 139 8.70 -10.47 24.57
CA ARG A 139 8.63 -11.38 23.42
C ARG A 139 8.59 -10.59 22.11
N LEU A 140 7.77 -9.55 22.05
CA LEU A 140 7.65 -8.68 20.88
C LEU A 140 8.98 -8.01 20.53
N LEU A 141 9.76 -7.51 21.50
CA LEU A 141 11.05 -6.88 21.19
C LEU A 141 12.03 -7.81 20.47
N ASN A 142 11.93 -9.12 20.73
CA ASN A 142 12.74 -10.16 20.10
C ASN A 142 12.08 -10.78 18.86
N ALA A 143 10.81 -10.48 18.63
CA ALA A 143 10.06 -10.96 17.48
C ALA A 143 10.59 -10.36 16.16
N ARG A 144 10.34 -11.07 15.06
CA ARG A 144 10.80 -10.69 13.74
C ARG A 144 9.65 -10.64 12.74
N LEU A 145 9.79 -9.76 11.76
CA LEU A 145 9.07 -9.86 10.49
C LEU A 145 10.02 -10.48 9.48
N LEU A 146 9.54 -11.44 8.69
CA LEU A 146 10.28 -12.03 7.57
C LEU A 146 10.43 -11.05 6.40
N GLY A 147 9.48 -10.13 6.29
CA GLY A 147 9.47 -9.09 5.29
C GLY A 147 8.09 -8.46 5.16
N PHE A 148 7.87 -7.82 4.02
CA PHE A 148 6.59 -7.21 3.65
C PHE A 148 6.22 -7.65 2.24
N GLU A 149 4.99 -8.15 2.07
CA GLU A 149 4.41 -8.39 0.76
C GLU A 149 3.81 -7.09 0.24
N LEU A 150 4.08 -6.82 -1.04
CA LEU A 150 3.54 -5.69 -1.75
C LEU A 150 2.24 -6.13 -2.42
N SER A 151 1.15 -5.41 -2.17
CA SER A 151 -0.08 -5.54 -2.95
C SER A 151 0.21 -5.28 -4.45
N ASP A 152 -0.64 -5.79 -5.33
CA ASP A 152 -0.44 -5.71 -6.78
C ASP A 152 -0.28 -4.27 -7.28
N GLU A 153 -0.98 -3.32 -6.64
CA GLU A 153 -0.85 -1.88 -6.90
C GLU A 153 0.59 -1.36 -6.66
N TRP A 154 1.25 -1.87 -5.62
CA TRP A 154 2.64 -1.54 -5.29
C TRP A 154 3.64 -2.25 -6.19
N GLN A 155 3.39 -3.50 -6.54
CA GLN A 155 4.30 -4.25 -7.41
C GLN A 155 4.45 -3.56 -8.77
N GLN A 156 3.36 -3.01 -9.31
CA GLN A 156 3.38 -2.29 -10.59
C GLN A 156 4.15 -0.97 -10.54
N THR A 157 4.17 -0.29 -9.39
CA THR A 157 4.82 1.02 -9.23
C THR A 157 6.31 0.88 -8.92
N VAL A 158 6.71 -0.12 -8.13
CA VAL A 158 8.12 -0.42 -7.80
C VAL A 158 8.86 -1.04 -8.99
N ARG A 159 8.21 -1.87 -9.81
CA ARG A 159 8.83 -2.52 -10.99
C ARG A 159 9.09 -1.56 -12.16
N ARG A 160 8.66 -0.30 -12.11
CA ARG A 160 9.03 0.70 -13.12
C ARG A 160 10.53 0.97 -13.03
N LYS A 161 11.30 0.27 -13.88
CA LYS A 161 12.73 0.51 -14.09
C LYS A 161 12.94 2.02 -14.27
N PRO A 162 14.00 2.61 -13.67
CA PRO A 162 14.33 4.00 -13.95
C PRO A 162 14.42 4.16 -15.48
N PRO A 163 13.83 5.22 -16.07
CA PRO A 163 13.99 5.44 -17.50
C PRO A 163 15.48 5.44 -17.78
N LYS A 164 15.93 4.49 -18.60
CA LYS A 164 17.33 4.43 -19.06
C LYS A 164 17.66 5.85 -19.51
N ARG A 165 18.67 6.47 -18.88
CA ARG A 165 19.26 7.73 -19.35
C ARG A 165 19.44 7.56 -20.84
N ARG A 166 18.60 8.24 -21.64
CA ARG A 166 18.75 8.30 -23.09
C ARG A 166 20.10 8.98 -23.29
N ARG A 167 21.13 8.16 -23.48
CA ARG A 167 22.38 8.57 -24.09
C ARG A 167 21.93 9.24 -25.39
N ARG A 168 22.22 10.55 -25.51
CA ARG A 168 22.01 11.29 -26.75
C ARG A 168 22.79 10.55 -27.83
N GLN A 169 22.11 9.71 -28.58
CA GLN A 169 22.58 9.22 -29.86
C GLN A 169 21.61 9.78 -30.89
N SER A 170 22.22 10.63 -31.69
CA SER A 170 21.75 11.28 -32.89
C SER A 170 21.10 10.28 -33.85
N GLN A 171 19.97 10.72 -34.40
CA GLN A 171 19.40 10.43 -35.73
C GLN A 171 19.53 9.02 -36.31
N SER A 172 18.39 8.36 -36.51
CA SER A 172 17.95 7.96 -37.86
C SER A 172 16.50 7.49 -37.83
N GLN A 173 15.79 7.77 -38.92
CA GLN A 173 14.35 7.71 -39.11
C GLN A 173 13.78 6.28 -39.21
N THR A 174 12.44 6.24 -39.13
CA THR A 174 11.49 5.30 -39.77
C THR A 174 11.19 3.97 -39.05
N SER A 175 10.03 3.92 -38.38
CA SER A 175 8.87 3.04 -38.74
C SER A 175 7.93 2.82 -37.53
N GLY A 176 6.63 3.03 -37.74
CA GLY A 176 5.56 2.57 -36.84
C GLY A 176 5.00 3.57 -35.82
N GLN A 177 4.55 4.75 -36.26
CA GLN A 177 3.68 5.59 -35.44
C GLN A 177 2.30 4.92 -35.31
N VAL A 178 2.03 4.29 -34.16
CA VAL A 178 0.66 4.27 -33.64
C VAL A 178 0.44 5.67 -33.10
N GLU A 179 -0.20 6.53 -33.90
CA GLU A 179 -0.57 7.88 -33.51
C GLU A 179 -1.25 7.82 -32.13
N GLN A 180 -0.70 8.49 -31.13
CA GLN A 180 -1.37 8.66 -29.86
C GLN A 180 -2.42 9.76 -30.05
N ILE A 181 -3.70 9.46 -29.79
CA ILE A 181 -4.75 10.48 -29.83
C ILE A 181 -4.39 11.58 -28.81
N SER A 182 -4.40 12.83 -29.24
CA SER A 182 -4.12 13.95 -28.34
C SER A 182 -5.25 14.11 -27.32
N SER A 183 -4.90 14.50 -26.10
CA SER A 183 -5.87 14.89 -25.07
C SER A 183 -6.86 15.97 -25.56
N LYS A 184 -6.43 16.82 -26.50
CA LYS A 184 -7.28 17.82 -27.13
C LYS A 184 -8.31 17.18 -28.07
N ASP A 185 -7.90 16.20 -28.87
CA ASP A 185 -8.77 15.51 -29.83
C ASP A 185 -9.87 14.72 -29.11
N ILE A 186 -9.55 14.09 -27.97
CA ILE A 186 -10.53 13.39 -27.11
C ILE A 186 -11.61 14.35 -26.61
N LYS A 187 -11.19 15.54 -26.15
CA LYS A 187 -12.12 16.57 -25.65
C LYS A 187 -13.01 17.11 -26.77
N GLU A 188 -12.45 17.30 -27.96
CA GLU A 188 -13.20 17.76 -29.12
C GLU A 188 -14.18 16.69 -29.62
N ALA A 189 -13.75 15.45 -29.77
CA ALA A 189 -14.61 14.34 -30.19
C ALA A 189 -15.74 14.10 -29.20
N ARG A 190 -15.48 14.13 -27.89
CA ARG A 190 -16.54 14.03 -26.87
C ARG A 190 -17.59 15.12 -27.07
N LYS A 191 -17.15 16.37 -27.32
CA LYS A 191 -18.06 17.49 -27.59
C LYS A 191 -18.84 17.30 -28.90
N ARG A 192 -18.22 16.79 -29.96
CA ARG A 192 -18.90 16.48 -31.23
C ARG A 192 -20.01 15.45 -31.05
N HIS A 193 -19.81 14.48 -30.16
CA HIS A 193 -20.83 13.49 -29.80
C HIS A 193 -21.84 13.95 -28.74
N ASN A 194 -21.83 15.23 -28.32
CA ASN A 194 -22.70 15.76 -27.25
C ASN A 194 -22.66 14.97 -25.94
N LEU A 195 -21.54 14.31 -25.64
CA LEU A 195 -21.40 13.52 -24.42
C LEU A 195 -20.89 14.38 -23.26
N THR A 196 -21.45 14.21 -22.06
CA THR A 196 -20.80 14.74 -20.86
C THR A 196 -19.59 13.88 -20.49
N GLN A 197 -18.70 14.41 -19.64
CA GLN A 197 -17.56 13.61 -19.13
C GLN A 197 -18.05 12.37 -18.37
N ARG A 198 -19.21 12.45 -17.71
CA ARG A 198 -19.84 11.35 -16.97
C ARG A 198 -20.41 10.29 -17.92
N ASP A 199 -21.01 10.70 -19.03
CA ASP A 199 -21.58 9.77 -20.02
C ASP A 199 -20.48 8.97 -20.73
N LEU A 200 -19.40 9.66 -21.12
CA LEU A 200 -18.24 8.99 -21.72
C LEU A 200 -17.58 8.03 -20.72
N ALA A 201 -17.44 8.43 -19.46
CA ALA A 201 -16.91 7.58 -18.41
C ALA A 201 -17.77 6.31 -18.20
N SER A 202 -19.10 6.48 -18.19
CA SER A 202 -20.05 5.37 -18.03
C SER A 202 -19.97 4.37 -19.18
N ARG A 203 -19.82 4.84 -20.44
CA ARG A 203 -19.65 3.97 -21.62
C ARG A 203 -18.34 3.19 -21.62
N LEU A 204 -17.32 3.70 -20.94
CA LEU A 204 -15.99 3.09 -20.84
C LEU A 204 -15.80 2.25 -19.57
N GLY A 205 -16.80 2.22 -18.67
CA GLY A 205 -16.67 1.59 -17.35
C GLY A 205 -15.61 2.25 -16.46
N LYS A 206 -15.41 3.56 -16.61
CA LYS A 206 -14.41 4.35 -15.86
C LYS A 206 -15.08 5.46 -15.04
N SER A 207 -14.31 6.12 -14.18
CA SER A 207 -14.78 7.27 -13.40
C SER A 207 -14.79 8.57 -14.22
N GLN A 208 -15.67 9.51 -13.88
CA GLN A 208 -15.71 10.83 -14.54
C GLN A 208 -14.40 11.61 -14.35
N SER A 209 -13.74 11.46 -13.21
CA SER A 209 -12.42 12.03 -12.93
C SER A 209 -11.35 11.52 -13.91
N TRP A 210 -11.41 10.24 -14.30
CA TRP A 210 -10.47 9.64 -15.25
C TRP A 210 -10.53 10.34 -16.63
N ILE A 211 -11.74 10.61 -17.14
CA ILE A 211 -11.93 11.37 -18.39
C ILE A 211 -11.40 12.80 -18.26
N ARG A 212 -11.73 13.47 -17.16
CA ARG A 212 -11.29 14.85 -16.91
C ARG A 212 -9.75 14.97 -16.87
N ASP A 213 -9.07 13.99 -16.31
CA ASP A 213 -7.61 14.01 -16.17
C ASP A 213 -6.89 13.63 -17.47
N ILE A 214 -7.52 12.82 -18.34
CA ILE A 214 -7.09 12.60 -19.73
C ILE A 214 -7.24 13.87 -20.57
N GLU A 215 -8.40 14.54 -20.52
CA GLU A 215 -8.64 15.78 -21.27
C GLU A 215 -7.71 16.93 -20.84
N LYS A 216 -7.26 16.93 -19.58
CA LYS A 216 -6.29 17.91 -19.04
C LYS A 216 -4.83 17.53 -19.29
N GLY A 217 -4.55 16.40 -19.95
CA GLY A 217 -3.19 15.93 -20.24
C GLY A 217 -2.41 15.54 -18.98
N ARG A 218 -3.08 15.30 -17.86
CA ARG A 218 -2.47 14.90 -16.57
C ARG A 218 -2.27 13.40 -16.46
N PHE A 219 -2.84 12.63 -17.39
CA PHE A 219 -2.81 11.17 -17.41
C PHE A 219 -2.40 10.66 -18.79
N SER A 220 -1.47 9.70 -18.83
CA SER A 220 -1.09 8.99 -20.07
C SER A 220 -1.85 7.68 -20.15
N MET A 221 -2.62 7.50 -21.21
CA MET A 221 -3.47 6.32 -21.42
C MET A 221 -2.62 5.11 -21.84
N ASN A 222 -2.96 3.93 -21.34
CA ASN A 222 -2.39 2.68 -21.86
C ASN A 222 -2.96 2.39 -23.26
N SER A 223 -2.31 1.50 -24.03
CA SER A 223 -2.72 1.19 -25.41
C SER A 223 -4.12 0.57 -25.52
N HIS A 224 -4.59 -0.12 -24.48
CA HIS A 224 -5.92 -0.73 -24.44
C HIS A 224 -7.03 0.32 -24.30
N ASP A 225 -6.87 1.24 -23.34
CA ASP A 225 -7.78 2.35 -23.09
C ASP A 225 -7.79 3.34 -24.27
N GLN A 226 -6.65 3.52 -24.97
CA GLN A 226 -6.61 4.30 -26.22
C GLN A 226 -7.45 3.64 -27.31
N ALA A 227 -7.33 2.33 -27.51
CA ALA A 227 -8.14 1.61 -28.50
C ALA A 227 -9.64 1.64 -28.15
N LEU A 228 -9.97 1.57 -26.86
CA LEU A 228 -11.34 1.68 -26.40
C LEU A 228 -11.90 3.09 -26.60
N LEU A 229 -11.12 4.14 -26.31
CA LEU A 229 -11.51 5.53 -26.57
C LEU A 229 -11.69 5.82 -28.06
N ARG A 230 -10.79 5.33 -28.91
CA ARG A 230 -10.94 5.34 -30.38
C ARG A 230 -12.27 4.76 -30.82
N LYS A 231 -12.56 3.54 -30.37
CA LYS A 231 -13.80 2.83 -30.69
C LYS A 231 -15.05 3.55 -30.18
N THR A 232 -14.97 4.21 -29.02
CA THR A 232 -16.14 4.83 -28.37
C THR A 232 -16.41 6.26 -28.87
N LEU A 233 -15.38 6.95 -29.36
CA LEU A 233 -15.43 8.30 -29.91
C LEU A 233 -15.30 8.34 -31.44
N ASP A 234 -15.22 7.18 -32.09
CA ASP A 234 -15.08 7.00 -33.54
C ASP A 234 -13.89 7.79 -34.14
N ILE A 235 -12.70 7.61 -33.57
CA ILE A 235 -11.42 8.26 -33.95
C ILE A 235 -10.26 7.24 -34.01
#